data_AF-A0A7X7NKJ3-F1
#
_entry.id   AF-A0A7X7NKJ3-F1
#
_cell.length_a   1.000
_cell.length_b   1.000
_cell.length_c   1.000
_cell.angle_alpha   90.00
_cell.angle_beta   90.00
_cell.angle_gamma   90.00
#
_symmetry.space_group_name_H-M   'P 1'
#
loop_
_entity.id
_entity.type
_entity.pdbx_description
1 polymer ?
#
loop_
_entity_poly.entity_id
_entity_poly.type
_entity_poly.pdbx_seq_one_letter_code
_entity_poly.pdbx_strand_id
1 'polypeptide(L)'
;MTRVPADVALHFEDVRWPRSTLVSFGTTTVMAGLSRIRDGFRLHLPMPQPLAAGDRVLVRDPGGRTVLGGLVIRDAAAVVEPAPQEVSAHPGAAVLIAHLHDHPLCPPEPSTLDGWGIGVGELNALSAAGQILYLGRGLALGINAPAQLLAVLADLPGEFTVSEVRTALGLSRARTLAILEYADRSGLTERLPDGTHRRVR
;
A
#
# COMPACT_ATOMS: atom_id res chain seq x y z
N MET A 1 -5.71 -4.69 -15.71
CA MET A 1 -6.36 -3.39 -15.49
C MET A 1 -5.29 -2.32 -15.37
N THR A 2 -5.31 -1.32 -16.24
CA THR A 2 -4.27 -0.28 -16.34
C THR A 2 -4.45 0.74 -15.21
N ARG A 3 -3.51 0.77 -14.26
CA ARG A 3 -3.43 1.84 -13.25
C ARG A 3 -2.90 3.11 -13.90
N VAL A 4 -3.42 4.25 -13.47
CA VAL A 4 -3.02 5.56 -14.01
C VAL A 4 -2.14 6.25 -12.96
N PRO A 5 -0.85 6.46 -13.23
CA PRO A 5 -0.02 7.29 -12.36
C PRO A 5 -0.44 8.76 -12.48
N ALA A 6 -0.43 9.48 -11.37
CA ALA A 6 -0.47 10.94 -11.35
C ALA A 6 0.80 11.47 -10.69
N ASP A 7 1.49 12.42 -11.32
CA ASP A 7 2.68 13.05 -10.77
C ASP A 7 2.31 14.23 -9.88
N VAL A 8 2.82 14.24 -8.66
CA VAL A 8 2.37 15.11 -7.59
C VAL A 8 3.55 15.89 -6.98
N ALA A 9 3.39 17.22 -6.90
CA ALA A 9 4.32 18.10 -6.20
C ALA A 9 4.10 17.99 -4.70
N LEU A 10 5.19 17.94 -3.95
CA LEU A 10 5.12 18.23 -2.52
C LEU A 10 4.95 19.72 -2.28
N HIS A 11 4.16 20.02 -1.26
CA HIS A 11 4.50 21.06 -0.31
C HIS A 11 4.86 20.34 1.01
N PHE A 12 5.88 20.80 1.73
CA PHE A 12 6.40 20.31 3.03
C PHE A 12 7.61 19.34 3.01
N GLU A 13 8.56 19.62 3.91
CA GLU A 13 9.96 19.14 3.83
C GLU A 13 10.38 18.06 4.84
N ASP A 14 9.61 17.74 5.88
CA ASP A 14 10.12 16.86 6.98
C ASP A 14 9.15 15.76 7.45
N VAL A 15 8.67 14.91 6.54
CA VAL A 15 7.84 13.73 6.89
C VAL A 15 8.44 12.44 6.31
N ARG A 16 8.52 11.37 7.11
CA ARG A 16 8.82 10.03 6.60
C ARG A 16 7.59 9.46 5.93
N TRP A 17 7.53 9.58 4.61
CA TRP A 17 6.35 9.19 3.84
C TRP A 17 6.15 7.66 3.79
N PRO A 18 4.94 7.16 4.07
CA PRO A 18 4.63 5.74 3.94
C PRO A 18 4.51 5.35 2.46
N ARG A 19 4.74 4.06 2.15
CA ARG A 19 4.63 3.52 0.78
C ARG A 19 3.19 3.39 0.28
N SER A 20 2.24 3.30 1.20
CA SER A 20 0.80 3.35 0.94
C SER A 20 0.20 4.37 1.88
N THR A 21 -0.74 5.19 1.41
CA THR A 21 -1.26 6.34 2.13
C THR A 21 -2.72 6.59 1.74
N LEU A 22 -3.51 7.21 2.62
CA LEU A 22 -4.84 7.69 2.24
C LEU A 22 -4.70 9.01 1.50
N VAL A 23 -5.34 9.13 0.35
CA VAL A 23 -5.41 10.36 -0.43
C VAL A 23 -6.85 10.79 -0.57
N SER A 24 -7.13 12.01 -0.14
CA SER A 24 -8.44 12.64 -0.22
C SER A 24 -8.44 13.75 -1.28
N PHE A 25 -9.45 13.75 -2.15
CA PHE A 25 -9.76 14.82 -3.12
C PHE A 25 -11.27 15.00 -3.22
N GLY A 26 -11.73 16.25 -3.14
CA GLY A 26 -13.15 16.54 -2.98
C GLY A 26 -13.72 15.79 -1.76
N THR A 27 -14.72 14.94 -2.01
CA THR A 27 -15.34 14.06 -0.99
C THR A 27 -14.81 12.62 -1.03
N THR A 28 -13.93 12.29 -1.97
CA THR A 28 -13.40 10.94 -2.17
C THR A 28 -12.16 10.74 -1.34
N THR A 29 -12.01 9.55 -0.74
CA THR A 29 -10.78 9.14 -0.05
C THR A 29 -10.43 7.72 -0.48
N VAL A 30 -9.20 7.52 -0.98
CA VAL A 30 -8.71 6.23 -1.49
C VAL A 30 -7.33 5.92 -0.92
N MET A 31 -7.04 4.63 -0.73
CA MET A 31 -5.66 4.19 -0.54
C MET A 31 -4.90 4.33 -1.85
N ALA A 32 -3.70 4.88 -1.78
CA ALA A 32 -2.84 5.06 -2.95
C ALA A 32 -1.40 4.71 -2.60
N GLY A 33 -0.69 4.16 -3.58
CA GLY A 33 0.74 3.94 -3.46
C GLY A 33 1.51 5.23 -3.67
N LEU A 34 2.61 5.39 -2.95
CA LEU A 34 3.47 6.56 -3.06
C LEU A 34 4.90 6.11 -3.35
N SER A 35 5.46 6.63 -4.44
CA SER A 35 6.85 6.39 -4.83
C SER A 35 7.57 7.72 -4.98
N ARG A 36 8.81 7.82 -4.48
CA ARG A 36 9.58 9.07 -4.53
C ARG A 36 10.15 9.28 -5.93
N ILE A 37 10.04 10.50 -6.43
CA ILE A 37 10.72 10.95 -7.67
C ILE A 37 11.66 12.10 -7.32
N ARG A 38 12.44 12.59 -8.30
CA ARG A 38 13.48 13.61 -8.08
C ARG A 38 12.96 14.85 -7.35
N ASP A 39 11.83 15.41 -7.82
CA ASP A 39 11.29 16.69 -7.36
C ASP A 39 9.86 16.57 -6.76
N GLY A 40 9.53 15.41 -6.19
CA GLY A 40 8.21 15.15 -5.60
C GLY A 40 7.90 13.68 -5.36
N PHE A 41 6.64 13.31 -5.53
CA PHE A 41 6.19 11.91 -5.50
C PHE A 41 5.38 11.58 -6.74
N ARG A 42 5.27 10.28 -7.03
CA ARG A 42 4.29 9.72 -7.95
C ARG A 42 3.23 8.98 -7.14
N LEU A 43 1.98 9.31 -7.42
CA LEU A 43 0.81 8.71 -6.80
C LEU A 43 0.25 7.59 -7.67
N HIS A 44 0.15 6.40 -7.09
CA HIS A 44 -0.40 5.20 -7.74
C HIS A 44 -1.79 4.97 -7.23
N LEU A 45 -2.77 5.41 -8.01
CA LEU A 45 -4.16 5.23 -7.67
C LEU A 45 -4.64 3.82 -8.06
N PRO A 46 -5.52 3.20 -7.25
CA PRO A 46 -6.01 1.85 -7.51
C PRO A 46 -6.84 1.79 -8.79
N MET A 47 -7.49 2.90 -9.15
CA MET A 47 -8.26 3.11 -10.36
C MET A 47 -8.13 4.56 -10.82
N PRO A 48 -8.37 4.86 -12.11
CA PRO A 48 -8.38 6.23 -12.61
C PRO A 48 -9.32 7.12 -11.77
N GLN A 49 -8.84 8.29 -11.37
CA GLN A 49 -9.62 9.30 -10.65
C GLN A 49 -9.72 10.55 -11.53
N PRO A 50 -10.81 11.34 -11.41
CA PRO A 50 -10.99 12.57 -12.17
C PRO A 50 -10.12 13.70 -11.59
N LEU A 51 -8.81 13.48 -11.51
CA LEU A 51 -7.83 14.46 -11.06
C LEU A 51 -7.31 15.23 -12.28
N ALA A 52 -7.12 16.53 -12.11
CA ALA A 52 -6.52 17.42 -13.08
C ALA A 52 -5.25 18.07 -12.51
N ALA A 53 -4.36 18.53 -13.38
CA ALA A 53 -3.24 19.36 -12.96
C ALA A 53 -3.76 20.62 -12.23
N GLY A 54 -3.15 20.93 -11.09
CA GLY A 54 -3.59 21.99 -10.18
C GLY A 54 -4.54 21.53 -9.06
N ASP A 55 -5.11 20.33 -9.15
CA ASP A 55 -5.93 19.78 -8.07
C ASP A 55 -5.10 19.61 -6.79
N ARG A 56 -5.76 19.82 -5.66
CA ARG A 56 -5.17 19.66 -4.33
C ARG A 56 -5.68 18.37 -3.72
N VAL A 57 -4.77 17.51 -3.35
CA VAL A 57 -5.07 16.29 -2.60
C VAL A 57 -4.49 16.41 -1.18
N LEU A 58 -5.22 15.89 -0.21
CA LEU A 58 -4.71 15.72 1.15
C LEU A 58 -4.15 14.31 1.28
N VAL A 59 -2.92 14.20 1.76
CA VAL A 59 -2.32 12.93 2.12
C VAL A 59 -2.48 12.74 3.62
N ARG A 60 -3.04 11.60 3.98
CA ARG A 60 -3.20 11.18 5.36
C ARG A 60 -2.42 9.90 5.59
N ASP A 61 -2.03 9.70 6.83
CA ASP A 61 -1.46 8.43 7.26
C ASP A 61 -2.43 7.27 6.94
N PRO A 62 -1.93 6.03 6.83
CA PRO A 62 -2.78 4.88 6.52
C PRO A 62 -3.93 4.67 7.50
N GLY A 63 -3.78 5.11 8.75
CA GLY A 63 -4.80 5.06 9.79
C GLY A 63 -5.87 6.16 9.67
N GLY A 64 -5.64 7.18 8.85
CA GLY A 64 -6.59 8.28 8.56
C GLY A 64 -6.65 9.38 9.62
N ARG A 65 -5.78 9.35 10.61
CA ARG A 65 -5.74 10.23 11.79
C ARG A 65 -5.06 11.56 11.54
N THR A 66 -3.98 11.54 10.78
CA THR A 66 -3.07 12.67 10.62
C THR A 66 -2.95 13.02 9.16
N VAL A 67 -3.19 14.28 8.82
CA VAL A 67 -2.80 14.81 7.51
C VAL A 67 -1.27 14.91 7.52
N LEU A 68 -0.62 14.04 6.74
CA LEU A 68 0.83 14.06 6.52
C LEU A 68 1.25 15.26 5.67
N GLY A 69 0.35 15.74 4.81
CA GLY A 69 0.56 16.97 4.04
C GLY A 69 -0.48 17.14 2.93
N GLY A 70 -0.33 18.22 2.17
CA GLY A 70 -1.07 18.45 0.93
C GLY A 70 -0.15 18.23 -0.27
N LEU A 71 -0.65 17.60 -1.32
CA LEU A 71 0.02 17.56 -2.62
C LEU A 71 -0.78 18.36 -3.64
N VAL A 72 -0.06 18.96 -4.58
CA VAL A 72 -0.67 19.56 -5.78
C VAL A 72 -0.35 18.64 -6.96
N ILE A 73 -1.38 18.20 -7.67
CA ILE A 73 -1.19 17.41 -8.89
C ILE A 73 -0.47 18.29 -9.91
N ARG A 74 0.74 17.90 -10.35
CA ARG A 74 1.48 18.64 -11.40
C ARG A 74 1.07 18.17 -12.77
N ASP A 75 0.95 16.85 -12.91
CA ASP A 75 0.56 16.22 -14.15
C ASP A 75 -0.38 15.05 -13.82
N ALA A 76 -1.60 15.16 -14.32
CA ALA A 76 -2.63 14.13 -14.20
C ALA A 76 -2.75 13.30 -15.49
N ALA A 77 -1.69 13.26 -16.31
CA ALA A 77 -1.68 12.53 -17.56
C ALA A 77 -2.17 11.09 -17.35
N ALA A 78 -3.31 10.80 -17.98
CA ALA A 78 -3.79 9.46 -18.21
C ALA A 78 -2.64 8.62 -18.78
N VAL A 79 -2.16 7.65 -18.00
CA VAL A 79 -1.08 6.74 -18.35
C VAL A 79 0.16 7.49 -18.87
N VAL A 80 0.94 8.07 -17.96
CA VAL A 80 2.38 8.14 -18.20
C VAL A 80 2.84 6.69 -18.29
N GLU A 81 3.02 6.19 -19.52
CA GLU A 81 3.91 5.06 -19.79
C GLU A 81 5.11 5.23 -18.85
N PRO A 82 5.36 4.29 -17.92
CA PRO A 82 6.40 4.48 -16.93
C PRO A 82 7.69 4.85 -17.66
N ALA A 83 8.38 5.89 -17.16
CA ALA A 83 9.70 6.24 -17.68
C ALA A 83 10.51 4.94 -17.86
N PRO A 84 11.26 4.74 -18.97
CA PRO A 84 11.87 3.47 -19.36
C PRO A 84 12.84 2.81 -18.37
N GLN A 85 12.96 3.34 -17.15
CA GLN A 85 13.67 2.72 -16.05
C GLN A 85 12.68 2.22 -14.99
N GLU A 86 12.42 0.91 -15.06
CA GLU A 86 12.38 -0.01 -13.90
C GLU A 86 11.01 -0.41 -13.29
N VAL A 87 9.92 -0.43 -14.07
CA VAL A 87 9.01 -1.57 -13.90
C VAL A 87 9.69 -2.71 -14.63
N SER A 88 10.20 -3.71 -13.91
CA SER A 88 10.73 -4.90 -14.55
C SER A 88 9.69 -5.37 -15.57
N ALA A 89 10.03 -5.38 -16.86
CA ALA A 89 9.18 -5.90 -17.94
C ALA A 89 9.00 -7.43 -17.82
N HIS A 90 9.17 -7.94 -16.61
CA HIS A 90 9.03 -9.32 -16.24
C HIS A 90 7.54 -9.69 -16.39
N PRO A 91 7.19 -10.67 -17.22
CA PRO A 91 5.80 -11.03 -17.47
C PRO A 91 5.05 -11.41 -16.18
N GLY A 92 5.75 -12.01 -15.21
CA GLY A 92 5.19 -12.32 -13.89
C GLY A 92 4.78 -11.11 -13.05
N ALA A 93 5.32 -9.91 -13.31
CA ALA A 93 5.03 -8.72 -12.51
C ALA A 93 3.58 -8.28 -12.69
N ALA A 94 3.08 -8.30 -13.93
CA ALA A 94 1.69 -8.00 -14.22
C ALA A 94 0.74 -9.02 -13.56
N VAL A 95 1.12 -10.30 -13.56
CA VAL A 95 0.36 -11.38 -12.90
C VAL A 95 0.29 -11.15 -11.40
N LEU A 96 1.43 -10.87 -10.76
CA LEU A 96 1.48 -10.57 -9.33
C LEU A 96 0.65 -9.33 -8.97
N ILE A 97 0.76 -8.25 -9.74
CA ILE A 97 0.01 -7.01 -9.53
C ILE A 97 -1.50 -7.27 -9.61
N ALA A 98 -1.94 -8.06 -10.60
CA ALA A 98 -3.34 -8.42 -10.75
C ALA A 98 -3.82 -9.29 -9.58
N HIS A 99 -3.09 -10.34 -9.22
CA HIS A 99 -3.40 -11.18 -8.06
C HIS A 99 -3.54 -10.36 -6.77
N LEU A 100 -2.58 -9.47 -6.49
CA LEU A 100 -2.58 -8.62 -5.29
C LEU A 100 -3.58 -7.46 -5.36
N HIS A 101 -4.12 -7.15 -6.53
CA HIS A 101 -5.25 -6.25 -6.65
C HIS A 101 -6.54 -6.94 -6.18
N ASP A 102 -6.76 -8.18 -6.63
CA ASP A 102 -7.98 -8.93 -6.35
C ASP A 102 -7.96 -9.55 -4.93
N HIS A 103 -6.77 -9.87 -4.43
CA HIS A 103 -6.56 -10.41 -3.08
C HIS A 103 -5.45 -9.66 -2.31
N PRO A 104 -5.70 -8.40 -1.89
CA PRO A 104 -4.67 -7.55 -1.29
C PRO A 104 -4.01 -8.11 -0.02
N LEU A 105 -4.76 -8.88 0.78
CA LEU A 105 -4.28 -9.52 2.01
C LEU A 105 -3.86 -10.99 1.85
N CYS A 106 -3.89 -11.55 0.65
CA CYS A 106 -3.52 -12.94 0.39
C CYS A 106 -2.18 -13.01 -0.35
N PRO A 107 -1.05 -12.90 0.38
CA PRO A 107 0.27 -12.97 -0.21
C PRO A 107 0.48 -14.32 -0.91
N PRO A 108 0.98 -14.34 -2.17
CA PRO A 108 1.35 -15.58 -2.84
C PRO A 108 2.34 -16.43 -2.01
N GLU A 109 2.31 -17.75 -2.22
CA GLU A 109 3.35 -18.62 -1.67
C GLU A 109 4.68 -18.47 -2.43
N PRO A 110 5.84 -18.72 -1.81
CA PRO A 110 7.14 -18.61 -2.48
C PRO A 110 7.20 -19.43 -3.78
N SER A 111 6.67 -20.66 -3.78
CA SER A 111 6.63 -21.50 -4.98
C SER A 111 5.74 -20.93 -6.09
N THR A 112 4.70 -20.18 -5.75
CA THR A 112 3.86 -19.47 -6.73
C THR A 112 4.64 -18.32 -7.36
N LEU A 113 5.39 -17.56 -6.54
CA LEU A 113 6.27 -16.50 -7.04
C LEU A 113 7.35 -17.08 -7.96
N ASP A 114 7.98 -18.19 -7.57
CA ASP A 114 8.97 -18.91 -8.38
C ASP A 114 8.36 -19.34 -9.73
N GLY A 115 7.14 -19.87 -9.72
CA GLY A 115 6.39 -20.23 -10.93
C GLY A 115 6.04 -19.05 -11.84
N TRP A 116 5.96 -17.84 -11.29
CA TRP A 116 5.80 -16.60 -12.06
C TRP A 116 7.14 -15.94 -12.41
N GLY A 117 8.27 -16.54 -12.01
CA GLY A 117 9.62 -15.98 -12.16
C GLY A 117 9.87 -14.71 -11.34
N ILE A 118 9.12 -14.49 -10.27
CA ILE A 118 9.26 -13.32 -9.41
C ILE A 118 10.25 -13.60 -8.28
N GLY A 119 11.41 -12.95 -8.36
CA GLY A 119 12.43 -12.96 -7.32
C GLY A 119 12.35 -11.77 -6.37
N VAL A 120 13.31 -11.73 -5.44
CA VAL A 120 13.43 -10.64 -4.46
C VAL A 120 13.75 -9.30 -5.14
N GLY A 121 14.49 -9.31 -6.25
CA GLY A 121 14.80 -8.11 -7.04
C GLY A 121 13.53 -7.47 -7.59
N GLU A 122 12.68 -8.27 -8.23
CA GLU A 122 11.39 -7.82 -8.79
C GLU A 122 10.46 -7.33 -7.68
N LEU A 123 10.34 -8.04 -6.56
CA LEU A 123 9.53 -7.60 -5.42
C LEU A 123 9.98 -6.25 -4.85
N ASN A 124 11.30 -6.04 -4.74
CA ASN A 124 11.84 -4.77 -4.30
C ASN A 124 11.58 -3.65 -5.31
N ALA A 125 11.75 -3.91 -6.61
CA ALA A 125 11.48 -2.95 -7.67
C ALA A 125 10.00 -2.54 -7.68
N LEU A 126 9.07 -3.49 -7.63
CA LEU A 126 7.63 -3.23 -7.58
C LEU A 126 7.21 -2.46 -6.31
N SER A 127 7.84 -2.76 -5.18
CA SER A 127 7.61 -2.05 -3.91
C SER A 127 8.18 -0.63 -3.93
N ALA A 128 9.36 -0.43 -4.51
CA ALA A 128 9.97 0.89 -4.72
C ALA A 128 9.14 1.74 -5.69
N ALA A 129 8.58 1.10 -6.72
CA ALA A 129 7.63 1.70 -7.64
C ALA A 129 6.23 1.93 -7.04
N GLY A 130 5.97 1.58 -5.77
CA GLY A 130 4.69 1.81 -5.10
C GLY A 130 3.53 0.96 -5.62
N GLN A 131 3.81 -0.12 -6.36
CA GLN A 131 2.77 -0.97 -6.98
C GLN A 131 2.27 -2.09 -6.05
N ILE A 132 3.09 -2.47 -5.08
CA ILE A 132 2.81 -3.47 -4.04
C ILE A 132 3.42 -3.01 -2.70
N LEU A 133 3.06 -3.69 -1.61
CA LEU A 133 3.75 -3.59 -0.33
C LEU A 133 4.60 -4.83 -0.12
N TYR A 134 5.92 -4.69 -0.12
CA TYR A 134 6.83 -5.79 0.21
C TYR A 134 7.34 -5.67 1.64
N LEU A 135 7.01 -6.67 2.47
CA LEU A 135 7.34 -6.74 3.90
C LEU A 135 8.63 -7.53 4.17
N GLY A 136 9.29 -8.03 3.12
CA GLY A 136 10.46 -8.91 3.20
C GLY A 136 10.09 -10.40 3.23
N ARG A 137 11.09 -11.28 3.08
CA ARG A 137 10.95 -12.75 3.15
C ARG A 137 9.87 -13.31 2.20
N GLY A 138 9.74 -12.75 0.99
CA GLY A 138 8.73 -13.16 0.02
C GLY A 138 7.28 -12.72 0.34
N LEU A 139 7.06 -11.94 1.40
CA LEU A 139 5.73 -11.48 1.80
C LEU A 139 5.34 -10.20 1.05
N ALA A 140 4.62 -10.35 -0.06
CA ALA A 140 4.09 -9.26 -0.86
C ALA A 140 2.57 -9.11 -0.65
N LEU A 141 2.12 -7.89 -0.39
CA LEU A 141 0.72 -7.52 -0.23
C LEU A 141 0.29 -6.49 -1.27
N GLY A 142 -1.02 -6.39 -1.52
CA GLY A 142 -1.57 -5.35 -2.38
C GLY A 142 -1.42 -3.96 -1.75
N ILE A 143 -1.39 -2.92 -2.59
CA ILE A 143 -1.30 -1.54 -2.09
C ILE A 143 -2.50 -1.12 -1.24
N ASN A 144 -3.65 -1.77 -1.48
CA ASN A 144 -4.91 -1.61 -0.73
C ASN A 144 -5.00 -2.50 0.52
N ALA A 145 -3.99 -3.34 0.78
CA ALA A 145 -3.98 -4.21 1.95
C ALA A 145 -4.23 -3.48 3.28
N PRO A 146 -3.73 -2.26 3.53
CA PRO A 146 -4.03 -1.53 4.77
C PRO A 146 -5.53 -1.27 4.98
N ALA A 147 -6.24 -0.82 3.94
CA ALA A 147 -7.68 -0.58 4.04
C ALA A 147 -8.46 -1.87 4.25
N GLN A 148 -8.12 -2.93 3.51
CA GLN A 148 -8.75 -4.24 3.71
C GLN A 148 -8.46 -4.79 5.11
N LEU A 149 -7.25 -4.57 5.63
CA LEU A 149 -6.86 -5.01 6.98
C LEU A 149 -7.69 -4.28 8.03
N LEU A 150 -7.80 -2.96 7.92
CA LEU A 150 -8.64 -2.18 8.82
C LEU A 150 -10.10 -2.63 8.81
N ALA A 151 -10.63 -3.03 7.64
CA ALA A 151 -11.97 -3.59 7.53
C ALA A 151 -12.08 -4.93 8.27
N VAL A 152 -11.15 -5.87 8.05
CA VAL A 152 -11.12 -7.16 8.78
C VAL A 152 -11.00 -6.94 10.30
N LEU A 153 -10.12 -6.04 10.72
CA LEU A 153 -9.92 -5.73 12.14
C LEU A 153 -11.11 -4.98 12.76
N ALA A 154 -11.99 -4.37 11.95
CA ALA A 154 -13.20 -3.70 12.45
C ALA A 154 -14.26 -4.69 12.92
N ASP A 155 -14.25 -5.91 12.37
CA ASP A 155 -15.18 -6.99 12.73
C ASP A 155 -14.69 -7.80 13.94
N LEU A 156 -13.46 -7.56 14.40
CA LEU A 156 -12.90 -8.14 15.62
C LEU A 156 -13.36 -7.36 16.86
N PRO A 157 -13.21 -7.95 18.07
CA PRO A 157 -13.43 -7.20 19.31
C PRO A 157 -12.53 -5.97 19.39
N GLY A 158 -12.87 -5.00 20.26
CA GLY A 158 -12.10 -3.74 20.37
C GLY A 158 -10.60 -3.95 20.63
N GLU A 159 -10.27 -5.02 21.34
CA GLU A 159 -8.92 -5.55 21.53
C GLU A 159 -8.90 -7.00 21.02
N PHE A 160 -7.86 -7.38 20.30
CA PHE A 160 -7.75 -8.67 19.62
C PHE A 160 -6.36 -9.28 19.77
N THR A 161 -6.32 -10.60 19.81
CA THR A 161 -5.12 -11.41 19.87
C THR A 161 -4.59 -11.70 18.47
N VAL A 162 -3.30 -12.03 18.38
CA VAL A 162 -2.69 -12.53 17.14
C VAL A 162 -3.44 -13.75 16.59
N SER A 163 -3.99 -14.60 17.47
CA SER A 163 -4.73 -15.80 17.07
C SER A 163 -6.06 -15.49 16.40
N GLU A 164 -6.79 -14.46 16.85
CA GLU A 164 -8.04 -14.01 16.23
C GLU A 164 -7.77 -13.41 14.85
N VAL A 165 -6.76 -12.54 14.74
CA VAL A 165 -6.35 -11.96 13.46
C VAL A 165 -5.92 -13.06 12.48
N ARG A 166 -5.15 -14.05 12.96
CA ARG A 166 -4.74 -15.20 12.14
C ARG A 166 -5.94 -15.97 11.60
N THR A 167 -6.92 -16.24 12.45
CA THR A 167 -8.16 -16.94 12.06
C THR A 167 -8.94 -16.12 11.04
N ALA A 168 -9.09 -14.82 11.26
CA ALA A 168 -9.80 -13.92 10.35
C ALA A 168 -9.12 -13.78 8.98
N LEU A 169 -7.79 -13.74 8.94
CA LEU A 169 -7.03 -13.66 7.70
C LEU A 169 -6.84 -15.02 7.00
N GLY A 170 -7.04 -16.14 7.70
CA GLY A 170 -6.77 -17.48 7.17
C GLY A 170 -5.29 -17.73 6.85
N LEU A 171 -4.37 -16.99 7.47
CA LEU A 171 -2.93 -17.06 7.19
C LEU A 171 -2.17 -17.88 8.24
N SER A 172 -0.90 -18.18 7.94
CA SER A 172 0.01 -18.74 8.95
C SER A 172 0.32 -17.72 10.05
N ARG A 173 0.74 -18.21 11.22
CA ARG A 173 1.14 -17.35 12.35
C ARG A 173 2.27 -16.40 11.96
N ALA A 174 3.28 -16.88 11.23
CA ALA A 174 4.43 -16.06 10.81
C ALA A 174 4.01 -14.91 9.90
N ARG A 175 3.14 -15.18 8.91
CA ARG A 175 2.62 -14.15 7.99
C ARG A 175 1.72 -13.16 8.72
N THR A 176 0.85 -13.65 9.62
CA THR A 176 -0.01 -12.80 10.45
C THR A 176 0.80 -11.83 11.31
N LEU A 177 1.85 -12.33 11.97
CA LEU A 177 2.74 -11.49 12.79
C LEU A 177 3.44 -10.42 11.96
N ALA A 178 3.93 -10.75 10.76
CA ALA A 178 4.55 -9.77 9.88
C ALA A 178 3.57 -8.67 9.43
N ILE A 179 2.30 -9.03 9.18
CA ILE A 179 1.24 -8.06 8.86
C ILE A 179 0.92 -7.17 10.06
N LEU A 180 0.82 -7.74 11.27
CA LEU A 180 0.59 -6.97 12.49
C LEU A 180 1.78 -6.05 12.83
N GLU A 181 3.01 -6.50 12.64
CA GLU A 181 4.20 -5.67 12.81
C GLU A 181 4.21 -4.49 11.82
N TYR A 182 3.80 -4.73 10.57
CA TYR A 182 3.59 -3.66 9.61
C TYR A 182 2.49 -2.69 10.07
N ALA A 183 1.36 -3.21 10.55
CA ALA A 183 0.23 -2.43 11.01
C ALA A 183 0.60 -1.55 12.22
N ASP A 184 1.33 -2.10 13.19
CA ASP A 184 1.83 -1.37 14.35
C ASP A 184 2.79 -0.23 13.93
N ARG A 185 3.75 -0.53 13.05
CA ARG A 185 4.70 0.45 12.54
C ARG A 185 4.05 1.54 11.70
N SER A 186 2.94 1.22 11.04
CA SER A 186 2.18 2.14 10.18
C SER A 186 1.09 2.90 10.93
N GLY A 187 0.95 2.69 12.25
CA GLY A 187 -0.07 3.34 13.07
C GLY A 187 -1.50 2.88 12.81
N LEU A 188 -1.69 1.70 12.22
CA LEU A 188 -3.01 1.08 12.02
C LEU A 188 -3.50 0.37 13.28
N THR A 189 -2.55 -0.24 13.99
CA THR A 189 -2.76 -0.96 15.25
C THR A 189 -1.73 -0.54 16.27
N GLU A 190 -2.00 -0.83 17.54
CA GLU A 190 -1.00 -0.72 18.59
C GLU A 190 -1.05 -1.98 19.45
N ARG A 191 0.13 -2.44 19.85
CA ARG A 191 0.30 -3.58 20.74
C ARG A 191 0.22 -3.11 22.20
N LEU A 192 -0.64 -3.75 22.98
CA LEU A 192 -0.86 -3.46 24.39
C LEU A 192 0.13 -4.22 25.31
N PRO A 193 0.28 -3.80 26.58
CA PRO A 193 1.21 -4.43 27.52
C PRO A 193 0.95 -5.92 27.77
N ASP A 194 -0.31 -6.35 27.70
CA ASP A 194 -0.74 -7.74 27.87
C ASP A 194 -0.50 -8.60 26.61
N GLY A 195 -0.02 -8.00 25.52
CA GLY A 195 0.29 -8.66 24.26
C GLY A 195 -0.88 -8.77 23.29
N THR A 196 -2.06 -8.26 23.63
CA THR A 196 -3.15 -8.02 22.66
C THR A 196 -2.83 -6.80 21.78
N HIS A 197 -3.62 -6.62 20.74
CA HIS A 197 -3.54 -5.48 19.83
C HIS A 197 -4.90 -4.78 19.78
N ARG A 198 -4.91 -3.50 19.48
CA ARG A 198 -6.15 -2.78 19.14
C ARG A 198 -5.97 -1.89 17.94
N ARG A 199 -7.09 -1.53 17.31
CA ARG A 199 -7.10 -0.51 16.26
C ARG A 199 -6.82 0.86 16.86
N VAL A 200 -6.01 1.61 16.13
CA VAL A 200 -5.58 2.95 16.49
C VAL A 200 -6.66 3.90 15.94
N ARG A 201 -7.60 4.34 16.81
CA ARG A 201 -8.73 5.26 16.52
C ARG A 201 -8.36 6.71 16.26
#